data_AF-A0A1Y1L4W3-F1
#
_entry.id   AF-A0A1Y1L4W3-F1
#
_cell.length_a   1.000
_cell.length_b   1.000
_cell.length_c   1.000
_cell.angle_alpha   90.00
_cell.angle_beta   90.00
_cell.angle_gamma   90.00
#
_symmetry.space_group_name_H-M   'P 1'
#
loop_
_entity.id
_entity.type
_entity.pdbx_description
1 polymer ?
#
loop_
_entity_poly.entity_id
_entity_poly.type
_entity_poly.pdbx_seq_one_letter_code
_entity_poly.pdbx_strand_id
1 'polypeptide(L)'
;SPFVGAVRGDLVRSLLIQVQKTKVDLEVAMTGIDSLLKSQELVFGFVGLTPGVLVSIGVLQYLRGIFGGRSGLRQDKKSGRAVRILRNIDRILSEARPTENNVLSYKDHGLLLCEVHILRSYASNLMPRDVEKEFLEDLDDLANIKGIQVQTKALERIRWAYARWLK
;
A
#
# COMPACT_ATOMS: atom_id res chain seq x y z
N SER A 1 -1.51 -40.42 88.45
CA SER A 1 -2.68 -39.87 87.75
C SER A 1 -2.33 -39.59 86.28
N PRO A 2 -2.73 -40.46 85.33
CA PRO A 2 -2.30 -40.39 83.93
C PRO A 2 -3.02 -39.31 83.09
N PHE A 3 -4.08 -38.70 83.62
CA PHE A 3 -4.91 -37.73 82.89
C PHE A 3 -4.24 -36.36 82.67
N VAL A 4 -3.35 -35.92 83.56
CA VAL A 4 -2.69 -34.60 83.43
C VAL A 4 -1.60 -34.61 82.34
N GLY A 5 -0.98 -35.77 82.09
CA GLY A 5 0.01 -35.94 81.02
C GLY A 5 -0.62 -35.96 79.63
N ALA A 6 -1.77 -36.61 79.47
CA ALA A 6 -2.51 -36.64 78.20
C ALA A 6 -3.11 -35.27 77.86
N VAL A 7 -3.74 -34.59 78.82
CA VAL A 7 -4.37 -33.27 78.58
C VAL A 7 -3.33 -32.18 78.29
N ARG A 8 -2.18 -32.20 78.97
CA ARG A 8 -1.15 -31.16 78.75
C ARG A 8 -0.24 -31.45 77.55
N GLY A 9 0.01 -32.72 77.23
CA GLY A 9 0.84 -33.11 76.10
C GLY A 9 0.11 -33.05 74.75
N ASP A 10 -1.13 -33.53 74.72
CA ASP A 10 -1.88 -33.72 73.47
C ASP A 10 -2.59 -32.43 73.01
N LEU A 11 -3.07 -31.58 73.95
CA LEU A 11 -3.58 -30.25 73.58
C LEU A 11 -2.46 -29.32 73.10
N VAL A 12 -1.31 -29.30 73.77
CA VAL A 12 -0.19 -28.43 73.37
C VAL A 12 0.38 -28.87 72.03
N ARG A 13 0.48 -30.19 71.80
CA ARG A 13 0.85 -30.75 70.49
C ARG A 13 -0.19 -30.42 69.41
N SER A 14 -1.48 -30.54 69.71
CA SER A 14 -2.58 -30.17 68.79
C SER A 14 -2.55 -28.68 68.41
N LEU A 15 -2.35 -27.80 69.40
CA LEU A 15 -2.21 -26.35 69.17
C LEU A 15 -0.94 -26.01 68.37
N LEU A 16 0.19 -26.65 68.67
CA LEU A 16 1.43 -26.48 67.90
C LEU A 16 1.28 -26.97 66.46
N ILE A 17 0.60 -28.10 66.24
CA ILE A 17 0.28 -28.61 64.90
C ILE A 17 -0.63 -27.63 64.16
N GLN A 18 -1.62 -27.05 64.83
CA GLN A 18 -2.48 -26.04 64.22
C GLN A 18 -1.69 -24.79 63.84
N VAL A 19 -0.84 -24.25 64.72
CA VAL A 19 -0.02 -23.07 64.41
C VAL A 19 0.94 -23.37 63.24
N GLN A 20 1.50 -24.58 63.16
CA GLN A 20 2.34 -24.99 62.05
C GLN A 20 1.55 -25.19 60.74
N LYS A 21 0.34 -25.76 60.80
CA LYS A 21 -0.57 -25.83 59.65
C LYS A 21 -0.97 -24.44 59.16
N THR A 22 -1.35 -23.55 60.08
CA THR A 22 -1.75 -22.18 59.75
C THR A 22 -0.59 -21.39 59.17
N LYS A 23 0.65 -21.59 59.62
CA LYS A 23 1.83 -20.96 59.00
C LYS A 23 2.06 -21.45 57.56
N VAL A 24 1.95 -22.76 57.33
CA VAL A 24 2.15 -23.36 56.00
C VAL A 24 1.03 -22.96 55.04
N ASP A 25 -0.23 -22.99 55.49
CA ASP A 25 -1.39 -22.60 54.67
C ASP A 25 -1.35 -21.10 54.32
N LEU A 26 -0.82 -20.26 55.22
CA LEU A 26 -0.68 -18.82 55.01
C LEU A 26 0.51 -18.49 54.08
N GLU A 27 1.61 -19.25 54.15
CA GLU A 27 2.76 -19.13 53.24
C GLU A 27 2.37 -19.55 51.80
N VAL A 28 1.52 -20.58 51.65
CA VAL A 28 0.94 -21.02 50.37
C VAL A 28 -0.09 -20.01 49.82
N ALA A 29 -0.87 -19.36 50.68
CA ALA A 29 -1.78 -18.28 50.26
C ALA A 29 -1.02 -17.01 49.83
N MET A 30 0.07 -16.66 50.51
CA MET A 30 0.92 -15.53 50.13
C MET A 30 1.60 -15.74 48.77
N THR A 31 1.97 -16.99 48.43
CA THR A 31 2.46 -17.33 47.09
C THR A 31 1.36 -17.26 46.02
N GLY A 32 0.10 -17.52 46.36
CA GLY A 32 -1.04 -17.37 45.45
C GLY A 32 -1.37 -15.91 45.08
N ILE A 33 -1.25 -14.97 46.02
CA ILE A 33 -1.59 -13.56 45.82
C ILE A 33 -0.60 -12.85 44.88
N ASP A 34 0.69 -13.21 44.96
CA ASP A 34 1.74 -12.62 44.11
C ASP A 34 1.49 -12.91 42.62
N SER A 35 0.94 -14.08 42.32
CA SER A 35 0.57 -14.46 40.94
C SER A 35 -0.63 -13.68 40.38
N LEU A 36 -1.60 -13.31 41.24
CA LEU A 36 -2.79 -12.54 40.86
C LEU A 36 -2.51 -11.05 40.69
N LEU A 37 -1.61 -10.48 41.50
CA LEU A 37 -1.16 -9.09 41.37
C LEU A 37 -0.29 -8.90 40.13
N LYS A 38 0.63 -9.84 39.87
CA LYS A 38 1.54 -9.79 38.71
C LYS A 38 0.82 -9.98 37.37
N SER A 39 -0.28 -10.74 37.36
CA SER A 39 -1.07 -10.96 36.15
C SER A 39 -2.00 -9.79 35.79
N GLN A 40 -2.34 -8.91 36.74
CA GLN A 40 -3.15 -7.71 36.46
C GLN A 40 -2.30 -6.46 36.19
N GLU A 41 -1.11 -6.38 36.80
CA GLU A 41 -0.13 -5.34 36.49
C GLU A 41 0.28 -5.37 35.01
N LEU A 42 0.41 -6.56 34.42
CA LEU A 42 0.76 -6.73 33.01
C LEU A 42 -0.35 -6.25 32.07
N VAL A 43 -1.63 -6.48 32.42
CA VAL A 43 -2.78 -6.01 31.64
C VAL A 43 -2.90 -4.49 31.74
N PHE A 44 -2.66 -3.92 32.93
CA PHE A 44 -2.62 -2.47 33.13
C PHE A 44 -1.50 -1.82 32.31
N GLY A 45 -0.33 -2.48 32.23
CA GLY A 45 0.77 -2.08 31.35
C GLY A 45 0.38 -2.07 29.87
N PHE A 46 -0.29 -3.12 29.37
CA PHE A 46 -0.76 -3.18 27.98
C PHE A 46 -1.82 -2.12 27.65
N VAL A 47 -2.78 -1.90 28.54
CA VAL A 47 -3.82 -0.87 28.37
C VAL A 47 -3.19 0.52 28.35
N GLY A 48 -2.17 0.78 29.18
CA GLY A 48 -1.41 2.03 29.17
C GLY A 48 -0.53 2.23 27.93
N LEU A 49 -0.04 1.14 27.31
CA LEU A 49 0.81 1.19 26.10
C LEU A 49 0.00 1.44 24.82
N THR A 50 -1.25 0.96 24.79
CA THR A 50 -2.17 1.08 23.64
C THR A 50 -2.34 2.52 23.11
N PRO A 51 -2.62 3.55 23.93
CA PRO A 51 -2.70 4.92 23.44
C PRO A 51 -1.38 5.42 22.83
N GLY A 52 -0.23 5.01 23.35
CA GLY A 52 1.08 5.35 22.79
C GLY A 52 1.32 4.73 21.40
N VAL A 53 0.87 3.50 21.20
CA VAL A 53 0.92 2.82 19.89
C VAL A 53 -0.01 3.50 18.89
N LEU A 54 -1.24 3.86 19.30
CA LEU A 54 -2.19 4.56 18.44
C LEU A 54 -1.67 5.91 17.97
N VAL A 55 -1.10 6.71 18.88
CA VAL A 55 -0.48 8.00 18.53
C VAL A 55 0.70 7.80 17.57
N SER A 56 1.54 6.80 17.82
CA SER A 56 2.70 6.50 16.96
C SER A 56 2.29 6.10 15.55
N ILE A 57 1.25 5.27 15.40
CA ILE A 57 0.68 4.91 14.10
C ILE A 57 0.10 6.15 13.42
N GLY A 58 -0.62 6.99 14.16
CA GLY A 58 -1.18 8.25 13.65
C GLY A 58 -0.10 9.18 13.09
N VAL A 59 0.99 9.38 13.82
CA VAL A 59 2.14 10.19 13.37
C VAL A 59 2.78 9.60 12.12
N LEU A 60 2.99 8.28 12.07
CA LEU A 60 3.54 7.60 10.89
C LEU A 60 2.63 7.74 9.66
N GLN A 61 1.32 7.63 9.82
CA GLN A 61 0.36 7.84 8.73
C GLN A 61 0.36 9.30 8.26
N TYR A 62 0.39 10.26 9.19
CA TYR A 62 0.45 11.68 8.86
C TYR A 62 1.73 12.05 8.09
N LEU A 63 2.89 11.55 8.54
CA LEU A 63 4.15 11.74 7.84
C LEU A 63 4.13 11.09 6.45
N ARG A 64 3.62 9.85 6.33
CA ARG A 64 3.46 9.18 5.03
C ARG A 64 2.54 9.96 4.08
N GLY A 65 1.45 10.54 4.59
CA GLY A 65 0.54 11.37 3.80
C GLY A 65 1.22 12.64 3.26
N ILE A 66 1.99 13.33 4.11
CA ILE A 66 2.71 14.56 3.72
C ILE A 66 3.82 14.27 2.71
N PHE A 67 4.61 13.21 2.91
CA PHE A 67 5.70 12.86 1.99
C PHE A 67 5.21 12.16 0.72
N GLY A 68 4.13 11.38 0.78
CA GLY A 68 3.55 10.66 -0.35
C GLY A 68 2.87 11.53 -1.41
N GLY A 69 2.31 12.68 -1.02
CA GLY A 69 1.57 13.59 -1.90
C GLY A 69 2.40 14.25 -3.02
N ARG A 70 3.74 14.27 -2.90
CA ARG A 70 4.61 14.86 -3.93
C ARG A 70 4.87 13.94 -5.13
N SER A 71 4.66 12.65 -4.99
CA SER A 71 4.87 11.69 -6.09
C SER A 71 3.79 11.82 -7.18
N GLY A 72 2.51 11.99 -6.79
CA GLY A 72 1.40 12.16 -7.71
C GLY A 72 1.50 13.43 -8.56
N LEU A 73 1.91 14.56 -7.97
CA LEU A 73 2.05 15.84 -8.68
C LEU A 73 3.15 15.83 -9.76
N ARG A 74 4.18 15.00 -9.60
CA ARG A 74 5.23 14.83 -10.63
C ARG A 74 4.79 13.92 -11.76
N GLN A 75 3.92 12.95 -11.47
CA GLN A 75 3.33 12.09 -12.48
C GLN A 75 2.36 12.88 -13.36
N ASP A 76 1.47 13.67 -12.73
CA ASP A 76 0.47 14.52 -13.40
C ASP A 76 1.07 15.47 -14.47
N LYS A 77 2.20 16.13 -14.14
CA LYS A 77 2.90 17.00 -15.11
C LYS A 77 3.49 16.24 -16.31
N LYS A 78 3.89 14.98 -16.12
CA LYS A 78 4.44 14.15 -17.20
C LYS A 78 3.33 13.60 -18.10
N SER A 79 2.22 13.14 -17.52
CA SER A 79 1.03 12.71 -18.27
C SER A 79 0.49 13.83 -19.16
N GLY A 80 0.42 15.06 -18.63
CA GLY A 80 -0.08 16.21 -19.37
C GLY A 80 0.69 16.53 -20.66
N ARG A 81 1.98 16.17 -20.76
CA ARG A 81 2.76 16.35 -21.99
C ARG A 81 2.43 15.27 -23.02
N ALA A 82 2.25 14.02 -22.59
CA ALA A 82 1.86 12.91 -23.45
C ALA A 82 0.46 13.13 -24.07
N VAL A 83 -0.49 13.64 -23.28
CA VAL A 83 -1.83 14.00 -23.77
C VAL A 83 -1.78 15.07 -24.84
N ARG A 84 -0.90 16.08 -24.70
CA ARG A 84 -0.72 17.12 -25.72
C ARG A 84 -0.20 16.54 -27.04
N ILE A 85 0.77 15.63 -26.99
CA ILE A 85 1.32 14.96 -28.17
C ILE A 85 0.23 14.10 -28.83
N LEU A 86 -0.51 13.31 -28.05
CA LEU A 86 -1.61 12.49 -28.56
C LEU A 86 -2.69 13.34 -29.25
N ARG A 87 -2.99 14.52 -28.69
CA ARG A 87 -3.93 15.48 -29.30
C ARG A 87 -3.38 16.15 -30.56
N ASN A 88 -2.07 16.36 -30.64
CA ASN A 88 -1.44 16.82 -31.88
C ASN A 88 -1.53 15.75 -32.97
N ILE A 89 -1.30 14.47 -32.63
CA ILE A 89 -1.47 13.34 -33.55
C ILE A 89 -2.93 13.24 -34.03
N ASP A 90 -3.90 13.35 -33.12
CA ASP A 90 -5.33 13.39 -33.44
C ASP A 90 -5.67 14.51 -34.42
N ARG A 91 -5.11 15.70 -34.20
CA ARG A 91 -5.26 16.86 -35.07
C ARG A 91 -4.64 16.62 -36.44
N ILE A 92 -3.43 16.04 -36.52
CA ILE A 92 -2.79 15.70 -37.80
C ILE A 92 -3.65 14.70 -38.58
N LEU A 93 -4.13 13.64 -37.93
CA LEU A 93 -4.99 12.64 -38.58
C LEU A 93 -6.36 13.20 -39.01
N SER A 94 -6.90 14.15 -38.25
CA SER A 94 -8.20 14.77 -38.55
C SER A 94 -8.12 15.87 -39.60
N GLU A 95 -7.02 16.63 -39.64
CA GLU A 95 -6.79 17.70 -40.63
C GLU A 95 -6.18 17.19 -41.94
N ALA A 96 -5.57 16.00 -41.93
CA ALA A 96 -4.96 15.42 -43.12
C ALA A 96 -6.01 15.19 -44.21
N ARG A 97 -5.77 15.79 -45.37
CA ARG A 97 -6.58 15.54 -46.56
C ARG A 97 -6.19 14.16 -47.10
N PRO A 98 -7.10 13.19 -47.14
CA PRO A 98 -6.79 11.88 -47.69
C PRO A 98 -6.34 12.04 -49.14
N THR A 99 -5.21 11.42 -49.49
CA THR A 99 -4.80 11.27 -50.89
C THR A 99 -5.74 10.26 -51.56
N GLU A 100 -5.77 10.17 -52.90
CA GLU A 100 -6.69 9.31 -53.68
C GLU A 100 -6.78 7.85 -53.21
N ASN A 101 -5.75 7.34 -52.52
CA ASN A 101 -5.71 5.99 -51.95
C ASN A 101 -6.16 5.90 -50.48
N ASN A 102 -6.78 6.94 -49.91
CA ASN A 102 -7.17 7.02 -48.49
C ASN A 102 -5.97 6.89 -47.52
N VAL A 103 -4.77 7.19 -48.02
CA VAL A 103 -3.49 7.21 -47.30
C VAL A 103 -3.11 8.66 -47.00
N LEU A 104 -2.45 8.84 -45.86
CA LEU A 104 -1.92 10.12 -45.40
C LEU A 104 -0.88 10.66 -46.41
N SER A 105 -0.89 11.97 -46.67
CA SER A 105 0.16 12.61 -47.47
C SER A 105 1.54 12.33 -46.85
N TYR A 106 2.58 12.09 -47.66
CA TYR A 106 3.93 11.82 -47.17
C TYR A 106 4.45 12.88 -46.19
N LYS A 107 4.03 14.14 -46.37
CA LYS A 107 4.34 15.24 -45.44
C LYS A 107 3.70 15.04 -44.06
N ASP A 108 2.42 14.74 -44.04
CA ASP A 108 1.65 14.54 -42.80
C ASP A 108 2.07 13.23 -42.11
N HIS A 109 2.49 12.23 -42.89
CA HIS A 109 3.07 11.00 -42.39
C HIS A 109 4.42 11.21 -41.70
N GLY A 110 5.30 12.05 -42.28
CA GLY A 110 6.54 12.45 -41.63
C GLY A 110 6.28 13.16 -40.29
N LEU A 111 5.31 14.07 -40.26
CA LEU A 111 4.91 14.75 -39.02
C LEU A 111 4.35 13.77 -37.97
N LEU A 112 3.49 12.85 -38.39
CA LEU A 112 2.95 11.80 -37.51
C LEU A 112 4.07 10.93 -36.93
N LEU A 113 5.01 10.49 -37.76
CA LEU A 113 6.14 9.66 -37.33
C LEU A 113 7.02 10.40 -36.31
N CYS A 114 7.27 11.69 -36.51
CA CYS A 114 8.00 12.52 -35.55
C CYS A 114 7.27 12.59 -34.21
N GLU A 115 5.96 12.86 -34.20
CA GLU A 115 5.18 12.95 -32.96
C GLU A 115 5.08 11.60 -32.24
N VAL A 116 4.93 10.49 -32.98
CA VAL A 116 4.96 9.12 -32.43
C VAL A 116 6.32 8.80 -31.81
N HIS A 117 7.42 9.19 -32.46
CA HIS A 117 8.77 9.00 -31.92
C HIS A 117 8.97 9.76 -30.60
N ILE A 118 8.48 11.00 -30.54
CA ILE A 118 8.52 11.79 -29.30
C ILE A 118 7.70 11.09 -28.22
N LEU A 119 6.50 10.61 -28.52
CA LEU A 119 5.63 9.89 -27.58
C LEU A 119 6.29 8.59 -27.06
N ARG A 120 6.97 7.85 -27.94
CA ARG A 120 7.77 6.66 -27.61
C ARG A 120 8.88 6.97 -26.62
N SER A 121 9.57 8.10 -26.75
CA SER A 121 10.61 8.51 -25.79
C SER A 121 10.06 8.77 -24.38
N TYR A 122 8.79 9.18 -24.27
CA TYR A 122 8.12 9.41 -22.99
C TYR A 122 7.50 8.14 -22.37
N ALA A 123 7.29 7.08 -23.15
CA ALA A 123 6.64 5.84 -22.70
C ALA A 123 7.32 5.23 -21.46
N SER A 124 8.66 5.10 -21.48
CA SER A 124 9.47 4.59 -20.37
C SER A 124 9.32 5.35 -19.05
N ASN A 125 8.87 6.61 -19.12
CA ASN A 125 8.69 7.48 -17.96
C ASN A 125 7.22 7.58 -17.49
N LEU A 126 6.27 7.10 -18.30
CA LEU A 126 4.82 7.19 -18.05
C LEU A 126 4.26 5.90 -17.46
N MET A 127 4.80 4.75 -17.86
CA MET A 127 4.22 3.45 -17.55
C MET A 127 5.29 2.41 -17.19
N PRO A 128 4.92 1.36 -16.43
CA PRO A 128 5.81 0.24 -16.12
C PRO A 128 6.15 -0.57 -17.38
N ARG A 129 7.30 -1.27 -17.34
CA ARG A 129 7.90 -1.96 -18.49
C ARG A 129 6.97 -2.94 -19.23
N ASP A 130 6.06 -3.59 -18.52
CA ASP A 130 5.14 -4.56 -19.15
C ASP A 130 4.13 -3.85 -20.06
N VAL A 131 3.53 -2.76 -19.55
CA VAL A 131 2.58 -1.92 -20.30
C VAL A 131 3.30 -1.09 -21.37
N GLU A 132 4.55 -0.70 -21.10
CA GLU A 132 5.38 0.01 -22.06
C GLU A 132 5.54 -0.79 -23.36
N LYS A 133 5.80 -2.11 -23.28
CA LYS A 133 5.95 -2.95 -24.48
C LYS A 133 4.69 -2.95 -25.34
N GLU A 134 3.54 -3.20 -24.73
CA GLU A 134 2.23 -3.18 -25.42
C GLU A 134 1.96 -1.82 -26.06
N PHE A 135 2.26 -0.74 -25.34
CA PHE A 135 2.10 0.63 -25.85
C PHE A 135 3.02 0.93 -27.03
N LEU A 136 4.27 0.45 -27.00
CA LEU A 136 5.21 0.63 -28.09
C LEU A 136 4.80 -0.15 -29.34
N GLU A 137 4.24 -1.34 -29.18
CA GLU A 137 3.67 -2.13 -30.28
C GLU A 137 2.48 -1.40 -30.92
N ASP A 138 1.58 -0.85 -30.09
CA ASP A 138 0.45 -0.05 -30.57
C ASP A 138 0.88 1.24 -31.29
N LEU A 139 1.94 1.90 -30.81
CA LEU A 139 2.52 3.08 -31.47
C LEU A 139 3.18 2.74 -32.81
N ASP A 140 3.81 1.58 -32.92
CA ASP A 140 4.39 1.11 -34.19
C ASP A 140 3.29 0.83 -35.21
N ASP A 141 2.18 0.26 -34.76
CA ASP A 141 0.95 0.04 -35.53
C ASP A 141 0.35 1.34 -36.09
N LEU A 142 0.44 2.43 -35.31
CA LEU A 142 0.00 3.78 -35.67
C LEU A 142 0.98 4.45 -36.66
N ALA A 143 2.28 4.21 -36.49
CA ALA A 143 3.33 4.74 -37.35
C ALA A 143 3.39 4.05 -38.73
N ASN A 144 2.84 2.84 -38.86
CA ASN A 144 2.85 2.11 -40.12
C ASN A 144 1.93 2.79 -41.17
N ILE A 145 2.35 2.76 -42.44
CA ILE A 145 1.60 3.35 -43.57
C ILE A 145 0.37 2.48 -43.85
N LYS A 146 -0.72 2.75 -43.12
CA LYS A 146 -2.04 2.14 -43.29
C LYS A 146 -3.04 3.22 -43.72
N GLY A 147 -4.27 2.82 -44.05
CA GLY A 147 -5.33 3.78 -44.34
C GLY A 147 -5.62 4.67 -43.13
N ILE A 148 -5.96 5.95 -43.37
CA ILE A 148 -6.19 6.96 -42.32
C ILE A 148 -7.22 6.46 -41.29
N GLN A 149 -8.27 5.79 -41.74
CA GLN A 149 -9.31 5.20 -40.89
C GLN A 149 -8.77 4.15 -39.89
N VAL A 150 -7.76 3.38 -40.29
CA VAL A 150 -7.12 2.37 -39.43
C VAL A 150 -6.24 3.07 -38.40
N GLN A 151 -5.53 4.12 -38.80
CA GLN A 151 -4.69 4.92 -37.91
C GLN A 151 -5.53 5.68 -36.87
N THR A 152 -6.65 6.27 -37.26
CA THR A 152 -7.58 6.93 -36.32
C THR A 152 -8.15 5.93 -35.30
N LYS A 153 -8.54 4.72 -35.72
CA LYS A 153 -9.00 3.68 -34.80
C LYS A 153 -7.90 3.18 -33.86
N ALA A 154 -6.67 3.05 -34.36
CA ALA A 154 -5.51 2.70 -33.53
C ALA A 154 -5.23 3.79 -32.47
N LEU A 155 -5.33 5.07 -32.86
CA LEU A 155 -5.20 6.19 -31.94
C LEU A 155 -6.28 6.17 -30.84
N GLU A 156 -7.54 5.89 -31.20
CA GLU A 156 -8.63 5.75 -30.23
C GLU A 156 -8.40 4.57 -29.27
N ARG A 157 -7.93 3.43 -29.79
CA ARG A 157 -7.56 2.26 -28.99
C ARG A 157 -6.50 2.63 -27.96
N ILE A 158 -5.44 3.31 -28.39
CA ILE A 158 -4.36 3.78 -27.51
C ILE A 158 -4.91 4.75 -26.44
N ARG A 159 -5.73 5.71 -26.86
CA ARG A 159 -6.31 6.69 -25.93
C ARG A 159 -7.16 6.02 -24.86
N TRP A 160 -7.94 5.00 -25.21
CA TRP A 160 -8.79 4.27 -24.28
C TRP A 160 -8.01 3.28 -23.40
N ALA A 161 -7.17 2.43 -24.00
CA ALA A 161 -6.43 1.38 -23.29
C ALA A 161 -5.43 1.97 -22.29
N TYR A 162 -4.77 3.07 -22.66
CA TYR A 162 -3.74 3.69 -21.82
C TYR A 162 -4.23 4.93 -21.06
N ALA A 163 -5.54 5.19 -21.03
CA ALA A 163 -6.14 6.35 -20.37
C ALA A 163 -5.70 6.50 -18.90
N ARG A 164 -5.47 5.38 -18.20
CA ARG A 164 -5.04 5.36 -16.79
C ARG A 164 -3.64 5.96 -16.57
N TRP A 165 -2.73 5.81 -17.54
CA TRP A 165 -1.35 6.29 -17.46
C TRP A 165 -1.14 7.63 -18.15
N LEU A 166 -2.08 8.01 -19.03
CA LEU A 166 -2.11 9.30 -19.71
C LEU A 166 -2.86 10.38 -18.90
N LYS A 167 -3.44 10.05 -17.74
CA LYS A 167 -4.20 10.99 -16.90
C LYS A 167 -3.31 11.85 -16.00
#